data_AF-S4PNL7-F1
#
_entry.id   AF-S4PNL7-F1
#
_cell.length_a   1.000
_cell.length_b   1.000
_cell.length_c   1.000
_cell.angle_alpha   90.00
_cell.angle_beta   90.00
_cell.angle_gamma   90.00
#
_symmetry.space_group_name_H-M   'P 1'
#
loop_
_entity.id
_entity.type
_entity.pdbx_description
1 polymer ?
#
loop_
_entity_poly.entity_id
_entity_poly.type
_entity_poly.pdbx_seq_one_letter_code
_entity_poly.pdbx_strand_id
1 'polypeptide(L)'
;MIPSVTNAVDPFSQMSVIKITERLLKLAVPNHLIWLCLFYLSFHSFLNLMGELLHFADRSFYNDWWNANNIAVFWSTWNMPVHMWAVRHVYIPITGLGFSKALASIVVFFISAFFH
;
A
#
# COMPACT_ATOMS: atom_id res chain seq x y z
N MET A 1 -15.35 0.60 16.46
CA MET A 1 -15.37 0.37 15.01
C MET A 1 -16.64 -0.36 14.57
N ILE A 2 -16.94 -1.55 15.12
CA ILE A 2 -18.11 -2.36 14.72
C ILE A 2 -19.45 -1.57 14.73
N PRO A 3 -19.80 -0.79 15.78
CA PRO A 3 -21.05 -0.02 15.78
C PRO A 3 -21.05 1.15 14.79
N SER A 4 -19.89 1.69 14.44
CA SER A 4 -19.76 2.78 13.47
C SER A 4 -19.85 2.28 12.04
N VAL A 5 -19.37 1.06 11.80
CA VAL A 5 -19.44 0.36 10.50
C VAL A 5 -20.88 -0.06 10.20
N THR A 6 -21.58 -0.68 11.16
CA THR A 6 -22.99 -1.08 10.97
C THR A 6 -23.88 0.13 10.64
N ASN A 7 -23.69 1.25 11.34
CA ASN A 7 -24.41 2.51 11.10
C ASN A 7 -23.97 3.26 9.82
N ALA A 8 -22.96 2.77 9.10
CA ALA A 8 -22.50 3.32 7.84
C ALA A 8 -23.08 2.57 6.62
N VAL A 9 -23.59 1.34 6.79
CA VAL A 9 -24.11 0.52 5.69
C VAL A 9 -25.36 1.14 5.05
N ASP A 10 -26.33 1.61 5.85
CA ASP A 10 -27.58 2.19 5.32
C ASP A 10 -27.39 3.51 4.56
N PRO A 11 -26.49 4.43 4.97
CA PRO A 11 -26.15 5.61 4.16
C PRO A 11 -25.51 5.32 2.80
N PHE A 12 -24.71 4.24 2.69
CA PHE A 12 -24.10 3.85 1.40
C PHE A 12 -25.15 3.34 0.41
N SER A 13 -26.19 2.64 0.88
CA SER A 13 -27.28 2.16 0.02
C SER A 13 -28.22 3.28 -0.44
N GLN A 14 -28.36 4.36 0.35
CA GLN A 14 -29.18 5.53 0.01
C GLN A 14 -28.47 6.57 -0.89
N MET A 15 -27.21 6.35 -1.26
CA MET A 15 -26.39 7.22 -2.14
C MET A 15 -26.36 8.71 -1.76
N SER A 16 -26.62 9.07 -0.50
CA SER A 16 -26.54 10.46 -0.05
C SER A 16 -25.08 10.81 0.23
N VAL A 17 -24.44 11.50 -0.72
CA VAL A 17 -23.00 11.87 -0.68
C VAL A 17 -22.62 12.53 0.66
N ILE A 18 -23.47 13.41 1.19
CA ILE A 18 -23.22 14.12 2.46
C ILE A 18 -23.10 13.13 3.63
N LYS A 19 -24.02 12.17 3.76
CA LYS A 19 -23.99 11.20 4.86
C LYS A 19 -22.84 10.19 4.68
N ILE A 20 -22.51 9.84 3.44
CA ILE A 20 -21.36 8.98 3.13
C ILE A 20 -20.07 9.65 3.58
N THR A 21 -19.85 10.92 3.22
CA THR A 21 -18.66 11.67 3.63
C THR A 21 -18.57 11.81 5.16
N GLU A 22 -19.67 12.11 5.84
CA GLU A 22 -19.70 12.18 7.32
C GLU A 22 -19.29 10.84 7.96
N ARG A 23 -19.80 9.72 7.43
CA ARG A 23 -19.47 8.38 7.93
C ARG A 23 -18.03 7.99 7.61
N LEU A 24 -17.51 8.32 6.42
CA LEU A 24 -16.11 8.09 6.05
C LEU A 24 -15.15 8.84 6.98
N LEU A 25 -15.42 10.11 7.28
CA LEU A 25 -14.59 10.91 8.19
C LEU A 25 -14.54 10.31 9.60
N LYS A 26 -15.68 9.79 10.10
CA LYS A 26 -15.73 9.10 11.41
C LYS A 26 -14.92 7.80 11.43
N LEU A 27 -14.79 7.12 10.29
CA LEU A 27 -14.03 5.89 10.15
C LEU A 27 -12.55 6.11 9.79
N ALA A 28 -12.19 7.28 9.27
CA ALA A 28 -10.85 7.56 8.74
C ALA A 28 -9.73 7.34 9.78
N VAL A 29 -9.85 7.94 10.97
CA VAL A 29 -8.84 7.82 12.04
C VAL A 29 -8.66 6.38 12.50
N PRO A 30 -9.71 5.65 12.96
CA PRO A 30 -9.52 4.30 13.45
C PRO A 30 -9.12 3.33 12.31
N ASN A 31 -9.55 3.56 11.08
CA ASN A 31 -9.08 2.79 9.92
C ASN A 31 -7.57 3.00 9.68
N HIS A 32 -7.11 4.26 9.72
CA HIS A 32 -5.70 4.57 9.54
C HIS A 32 -4.82 3.95 10.63
N LEU A 33 -5.27 3.97 11.89
CA LEU A 33 -4.55 3.31 12.99
C LEU A 33 -4.44 1.79 12.78
N ILE A 34 -5.51 1.12 12.35
CA ILE A 34 -5.44 -0.31 12.03
C ILE A 34 -4.46 -0.56 10.89
N TRP A 35 -4.49 0.26 9.84
CA TRP A 35 -3.55 0.14 8.72
C TRP A 35 -2.09 0.27 9.19
N LEU A 36 -1.78 1.23 10.07
CA LEU A 36 -0.44 1.38 10.68
C LEU A 36 -0.05 0.16 11.53
N CYS A 37 -0.97 -0.38 12.33
CA CYS A 37 -0.72 -1.58 13.13
C CYS A 37 -0.46 -2.80 12.24
N LEU A 38 -1.27 -3.01 11.19
CA LEU A 38 -1.08 -4.10 10.24
C LEU A 38 0.24 -3.98 9.48
N PHE A 39 0.63 -2.75 9.12
CA PHE A 39 1.92 -2.48 8.52
C PHE A 39 3.06 -2.95 9.44
N TYR A 40 3.06 -2.50 10.70
CA TYR A 40 4.09 -2.87 11.66
C TYR A 40 4.10 -4.39 11.95
N LEU A 41 2.94 -5.00 12.16
CA LEU A 41 2.84 -6.43 12.42
C LEU A 41 3.34 -7.28 11.24
N SER A 42 3.02 -6.86 10.01
CA SER A 42 3.41 -7.62 8.81
C SER A 42 4.85 -7.36 8.40
N PHE A 43 5.20 -6.11 8.10
CA PHE A 43 6.49 -5.75 7.50
C PHE A 43 7.62 -5.69 8.52
N HIS A 44 7.36 -5.23 9.73
CA HIS A 44 8.38 -5.18 10.77
C HIS A 44 8.44 -6.49 11.54
N SER A 45 7.35 -6.93 12.17
CA SER A 45 7.40 -8.07 13.09
C SER A 45 7.48 -9.41 12.36
N PHE A 46 6.52 -9.70 11.47
CA PHE A 46 6.42 -11.00 10.82
C PHE A 46 7.56 -11.26 9.83
N LEU A 47 7.90 -10.31 8.95
CA LEU A 47 8.99 -10.52 7.99
C LEU A 47 10.37 -10.62 8.67
N ASN A 48 10.62 -9.87 9.76
CA ASN A 48 11.85 -10.08 10.52
C ASN A 48 11.86 -11.43 11.25
N LEU A 49 10.73 -11.86 11.83
CA LEU A 49 10.64 -13.20 12.41
C LEU A 49 10.96 -14.29 11.37
N MET A 50 10.35 -14.20 10.18
CA MET A 50 10.64 -15.12 9.07
C MET A 50 12.10 -15.05 8.65
N GLY A 51 12.66 -13.84 8.58
CA GLY A 51 14.07 -13.68 8.25
C GLY A 51 14.99 -14.37 9.26
N GLU A 52 14.70 -14.26 10.57
CA GLU A 52 15.49 -14.95 11.60
C GLU A 52 15.38 -16.46 11.46
N LEU A 53 14.16 -16.99 11.32
CA LEU A 53 13.93 -18.44 11.20
C LEU A 53 14.59 -19.03 9.93
N LEU A 54 14.64 -18.25 8.85
CA LEU A 54 15.21 -18.68 7.58
C LEU A 54 16.69 -18.31 7.43
N HIS A 55 17.30 -17.70 8.44
CA HIS A 55 18.65 -17.12 8.38
C HIS A 55 18.84 -16.19 7.15
N PHE A 56 17.79 -15.46 6.77
CA PHE A 56 17.82 -14.52 5.67
C PHE A 56 18.49 -13.23 6.15
N ALA A 57 19.58 -12.80 5.52
CA ALA A 57 20.35 -11.64 5.98
C ALA A 57 19.75 -10.29 5.56
N ASP A 58 19.04 -10.23 4.43
CA ASP A 58 18.48 -8.97 3.93
C ASP A 58 17.17 -8.64 4.65
N ARG A 59 17.18 -7.56 5.43
CA ARG A 59 16.02 -7.12 6.23
C ARG A 59 15.45 -5.78 5.78
N SER A 60 15.81 -5.33 4.58
CA SER A 60 15.29 -4.08 4.00
C SER A 60 13.88 -4.27 3.42
N PHE A 61 12.90 -4.54 4.29
CA PHE A 61 11.50 -4.76 3.86
C PHE A 61 10.73 -3.45 3.60
N TYR A 62 11.17 -2.35 4.20
CA TYR A 62 10.63 -1.01 4.02
C TYR A 62 11.69 0.04 4.36
N ASN A 63 11.50 1.27 3.88
CA ASN A 63 12.32 2.45 4.19
C ASN A 63 11.47 3.50 4.94
N ASP A 64 12.01 4.68 5.23
CA ASP A 64 11.38 5.77 5.99
C ASP A 64 10.22 6.47 5.25
N TRP A 65 9.21 5.70 4.87
CA TRP A 65 8.06 6.15 4.08
C TRP A 65 7.19 7.19 4.82
N TRP A 66 7.25 7.21 6.16
CA TRP A 66 6.55 8.21 6.98
C TRP A 66 7.15 9.61 6.84
N ASN A 67 8.41 9.72 6.41
CA ASN A 67 9.10 10.97 6.11
C ASN A 67 9.06 11.32 4.60
N ALA A 68 8.25 10.61 3.81
CA ALA A 68 8.14 10.86 2.38
C ALA A 68 7.61 12.28 2.10
N ASN A 69 8.39 13.06 1.32
CA ASN A 69 8.05 14.43 0.95
C ASN A 69 7.03 14.53 -0.21
N ASN A 70 6.76 13.41 -0.88
CA ASN A 70 5.77 13.31 -1.95
C ASN A 70 5.25 11.87 -2.07
N ILE A 71 4.14 11.73 -2.79
CA ILE A 71 3.44 10.45 -2.94
C ILE A 71 4.27 9.40 -3.69
N ALA A 72 5.13 9.81 -4.63
CA ALA A 72 5.97 8.89 -5.39
C ALA A 72 7.03 8.24 -4.47
N VAL A 73 7.61 9.01 -3.56
CA VAL A 73 8.55 8.50 -2.54
C VAL A 73 7.82 7.55 -1.58
N PHE A 74 6.61 7.90 -1.14
CA PHE A 74 5.80 6.99 -0.30
C PHE A 74 5.59 5.63 -0.98
N TRP A 75 5.14 5.62 -2.24
CA TRP A 75 4.89 4.39 -2.99
C TRP A 75 6.13 3.52 -3.22
N SER A 76 7.32 4.11 -3.33
CA SER A 76 8.56 3.36 -3.52
C SER A 76 9.23 2.89 -2.23
N THR A 77 8.83 3.41 -1.06
CA THR A 77 9.54 3.16 0.21
C THR A 77 8.76 2.30 1.19
N TRP A 78 7.43 2.28 1.13
CA TRP A 78 6.63 1.55 2.14
C TRP A 78 6.75 0.03 2.01
N ASN A 79 6.87 -0.51 0.79
CA ASN A 79 6.94 -1.95 0.53
C ASN A 79 8.06 -2.24 -0.47
N MET A 80 9.27 -2.38 0.07
CA MET A 80 10.48 -2.57 -0.72
C MET A 80 10.48 -3.86 -1.54
N PRO A 81 10.02 -5.03 -1.03
CA PRO A 81 9.96 -6.25 -1.82
C PRO A 81 9.13 -6.10 -3.10
N VAL A 82 7.93 -5.52 -3.00
CA VAL A 82 7.05 -5.31 -4.17
C VAL A 82 7.63 -4.24 -5.08
N HIS A 83 8.13 -3.13 -4.53
CA HIS A 83 8.75 -2.07 -5.32
C HIS A 83 9.93 -2.60 -6.15
N MET A 84 10.88 -3.30 -5.50
CA MET A 84 12.05 -3.87 -6.16
C MET A 84 11.66 -4.96 -7.17
N TRP A 85 10.65 -5.77 -6.86
CA TRP A 85 10.13 -6.74 -7.82
C TRP A 85 9.58 -6.05 -9.08
N ALA A 86 8.76 -5.00 -8.93
CA ALA A 86 8.18 -4.25 -10.03
C ALA A 86 9.27 -3.52 -10.85
N VAL A 87 10.26 -2.92 -10.17
CA VAL A 87 11.40 -2.27 -10.85
C VAL A 87 12.17 -3.30 -11.68
N ARG A 88 12.54 -4.43 -11.08
CA ARG A 88 13.41 -5.44 -11.72
C ARG A 88 12.72 -6.23 -12.82
N HIS A 89 11.47 -6.64 -12.62
CA HIS A 89 10.80 -7.60 -13.51
C HIS A 89 9.80 -6.97 -14.47
N VAL A 90 9.39 -5.72 -14.24
CA VAL A 90 8.42 -5.03 -15.09
C VAL A 90 9.05 -3.78 -15.70
N TYR A 91 9.47 -2.83 -14.87
CA TYR A 91 9.90 -1.51 -15.33
C TYR A 91 11.21 -1.54 -16.15
N ILE A 92 12.27 -2.18 -15.61
CA ILE A 92 13.56 -2.29 -16.31
C ILE A 92 13.44 -3.05 -17.63
N PRO A 93 12.76 -4.22 -17.71
CA PRO A 93 12.56 -4.92 -18.98
C PRO A 93 11.82 -4.10 -20.02
N ILE A 94 10.72 -3.42 -19.66
CA ILE A 94 9.94 -2.59 -20.61
C ILE A 94 10.79 -1.44 -21.15
N THR A 95 11.51 -0.75 -20.26
CA THR A 95 12.41 0.34 -20.67
C THR A 95 13.62 -0.17 -21.46
N GLY A 96 14.13 -1.36 -21.16
CA GLY A 96 15.20 -2.04 -21.89
C GLY A 96 14.81 -2.47 -23.31
N LEU A 97 13.51 -2.70 -23.57
CA LEU A 97 12.96 -2.93 -24.91
C LEU A 97 12.81 -1.63 -25.72
N GLY A 98 13.21 -0.48 -25.18
CA GLY A 98 13.16 0.83 -25.84
C GLY A 98 11.86 1.60 -25.65
N PHE A 99 10.92 1.11 -24.83
CA PHE A 99 9.69 1.84 -24.52
C PHE A 99 9.94 3.01 -23.54
N SER A 100 9.02 3.99 -23.57
CA SER A 100 9.12 5.16 -22.70
C SER A 100 8.93 4.81 -21.22
N LYS A 101 9.59 5.58 -20.35
CA LYS A 101 9.42 5.47 -18.88
C LYS A 101 7.96 5.64 -18.45
N ALA A 102 7.22 6.51 -19.13
CA ALA A 102 5.79 6.73 -18.85
C ALA A 102 4.97 5.47 -19.12
N LEU A 103 5.20 4.78 -20.25
CA LEU A 103 4.52 3.53 -20.54
C LEU A 103 4.85 2.45 -19.50
N ALA A 104 6.12 2.32 -19.12
CA ALA A 104 6.54 1.37 -18.09
C ALA A 104 5.85 1.64 -16.74
N SER A 105 5.76 2.90 -16.31
CA SER A 105 5.03 3.28 -15.09
C SER A 105 3.53 2.98 -15.18
N ILE A 106 2.90 3.21 -16.34
CA ILE A 106 1.49 2.88 -16.56
C ILE A 106 1.25 1.37 -16.44
N VAL A 107 2.14 0.55 -17.01
CA VAL A 107 2.03 -0.91 -16.90
C VAL A 107 2.17 -1.36 -15.44
N VAL A 108 3.15 -0.83 -14.70
CA VAL A 108 3.30 -1.12 -13.25
C VAL A 108 2.04 -0.71 -12.48
N PHE A 109 1.45 0.45 -12.80
CA PHE A 109 0.22 0.91 -12.18
C PHE A 109 -0.95 -0.06 -12.43
N PHE A 110 -1.15 -0.52 -13.67
CA PHE A 110 -2.23 -1.47 -13.98
C PHE A 110 -2.02 -2.85 -13.35
N ILE A 111 -0.78 -3.34 -13.27
CA ILE A 111 -0.47 -4.57 -12.54
C ILE A 111 -0.82 -4.41 -11.06
N SER A 112 -0.42 -3.28 -10.45
CA SER A 112 -0.78 -2.97 -9.06
C SER A 112 -2.30 -2.94 -8.88
N ALA A 113 -3.03 -2.26 -9.76
CA ALA A 113 -4.49 -2.16 -9.71
C ALA A 113 -5.20 -3.51 -9.86
N PHE A 114 -4.64 -4.45 -10.61
CA PHE A 114 -5.19 -5.81 -10.74
C PHE A 114 -5.12 -6.62 -9.42
N PHE A 115 -4.12 -6.37 -8.58
CA PHE A 115 -3.93 -7.07 -7.30
C PHE A 115 -4.63 -6.39 -6.10
N HIS A 116 -5.16 -5.17 -6.28
CA HIS A 116 -5.97 -4.46 -5.28
C HIS A 116 -7.44 -4.86 -5.40
#